data_AF-A0A556S970-F1
#
_entry.id   AF-A0A556S970-F1
#
_cell.length_a   1.000
_cell.length_b   1.000
_cell.length_c   1.000
_cell.angle_alpha   90.00
_cell.angle_beta   90.00
_cell.angle_gamma   90.00
#
_symmetry.space_group_name_H-M   'P 1'
#
loop_
_entity.id
_entity.type
_entity.pdbx_description
1 polymer ?
#
loop_
_entity_poly.entity_id
_entity_poly.type
_entity_poly.pdbx_seq_one_letter_code
_entity_poly.pdbx_strand_id
1 'polypeptide(L)'
;MNTIKYILMIVFLIPQVTEAVYRVYSGTMGDNKVEFYLLATPDSDFHVIFIEDKTKKIEYMGGPKKIKNDYYFENYTTIDTVNNNDTLIIKNFDFGLNQVNSESNELFGYSQIFGDFVLKKEFEYNVVTENGYGINQVESKKLFDNIEFKNVEFLQRSSTKDFYFKVILSKKKKEDIKITGINVYSKKSGELLQTIKNSKEYIFYTFQAIRIGDFDFDGNENDFSLNNSESYAVNVPQIYYIYDDSQNKYIEANLEGYSIQFDSENKIATSTKTCGDVITYSSNVLLKELYYFNNKEKKYTYIDKYCEAIPDGVNYYLRQCTKKERLDCEKAVVEVGDEP
;
A
#
# COMPACT_ATOMS: atom_id res chain seq x y z
N MET A 1 7.13 -3.88 50.57
CA MET A 1 7.78 -3.34 49.36
C MET A 1 7.95 -4.48 48.38
N ASN A 2 7.01 -4.65 47.45
CA ASN A 2 7.14 -5.59 46.35
C ASN A 2 7.36 -4.77 45.08
N THR A 3 8.62 -4.74 44.64
CA THR A 3 9.03 -4.23 43.33
C THR A 3 8.51 -5.21 42.27
N ILE A 4 7.34 -4.91 41.70
CA ILE A 4 6.89 -5.56 40.47
C ILE A 4 7.82 -5.07 39.36
N LYS A 5 8.72 -5.95 38.92
CA LYS A 5 9.48 -5.76 37.69
C LYS A 5 8.48 -5.84 36.54
N TYR A 6 8.06 -4.71 35.99
CA TYR A 6 7.41 -4.67 34.70
C TYR A 6 8.40 -5.21 33.67
N ILE A 7 8.07 -6.37 33.10
CA ILE A 7 8.72 -6.86 31.89
C ILE A 7 8.33 -5.85 30.81
N LEU A 8 9.32 -5.08 30.35
CA LEU A 8 9.21 -4.19 29.21
C LEU A 8 8.95 -5.07 27.98
N MET A 9 7.68 -5.33 27.69
CA MET A 9 7.28 -6.02 26.46
C MET A 9 7.35 -4.96 25.36
N ILE A 10 8.54 -4.76 24.80
CA ILE A 10 8.70 -4.02 23.55
C ILE A 10 8.02 -4.88 22.49
N VAL A 11 6.76 -4.58 22.21
CA VAL A 11 6.08 -5.07 21.02
C VAL A 11 6.75 -4.36 19.87
N PHE A 12 7.79 -4.96 19.30
CA PHE A 12 8.21 -4.60 17.96
C PHE A 12 7.01 -4.92 17.07
N LEU A 13 6.27 -3.89 16.67
CA LEU A 13 5.41 -3.96 15.49
C LEU A 13 6.36 -4.16 14.31
N ILE A 14 6.74 -5.42 14.07
CA ILE A 14 7.53 -5.76 12.90
C ILE A 14 6.63 -5.43 11.70
N PRO A 15 7.09 -4.58 10.77
CA PRO A 15 6.30 -4.18 9.62
C PRO A 15 5.85 -5.44 8.84
N GLN A 16 4.53 -5.61 8.69
CA GLN A 16 3.85 -6.78 8.09
C GLN A 16 4.35 -7.21 6.70
N VAL A 17 5.19 -6.39 6.04
CA VAL A 17 5.81 -6.70 4.73
C VAL A 17 6.80 -7.86 4.79
N THR A 18 7.43 -8.08 5.95
CA THR A 18 8.41 -9.17 6.09
C THR A 18 7.76 -10.56 6.03
N GLU A 19 6.44 -10.63 5.89
CA GLU A 19 5.61 -11.83 6.03
C GLU A 19 4.66 -11.99 4.83
N ALA A 20 5.17 -11.81 3.60
CA ALA A 20 4.34 -11.88 2.40
C ALA A 20 4.98 -12.64 1.24
N VAL A 21 4.14 -13.39 0.53
CA VAL A 21 4.43 -13.97 -0.79
C VAL A 21 3.79 -13.08 -1.85
N TYR A 22 4.61 -12.51 -2.74
CA TYR A 22 4.18 -11.80 -3.94
C TYR A 22 4.54 -12.61 -5.18
N ARG A 23 3.56 -12.86 -6.06
CA ARG A 23 3.83 -13.47 -7.36
C ARG A 23 3.07 -12.74 -8.46
N VAL A 24 3.68 -12.59 -9.62
CA VAL A 24 3.03 -12.04 -10.81
C VAL A 24 3.06 -13.09 -11.90
N TYR A 25 1.90 -13.38 -12.48
CA TYR A 25 1.75 -14.28 -13.60
C TYR A 25 1.09 -13.57 -14.76
N SER A 26 1.57 -13.80 -15.99
CA SER A 26 0.98 -13.23 -17.20
C SER A 26 0.74 -14.30 -18.26
N GLY A 27 -0.25 -14.10 -19.11
CA GLY A 27 -0.55 -15.04 -20.18
C GLY A 27 -1.89 -14.78 -20.81
N THR A 28 -2.54 -15.86 -21.24
CA THR A 28 -3.86 -15.79 -21.88
C THR A 28 -4.84 -16.76 -21.25
N MET A 29 -6.08 -16.33 -21.09
CA MET A 29 -7.24 -17.17 -20.74
C MET A 29 -8.25 -17.04 -21.88
N GLY A 30 -8.40 -18.09 -22.68
CA GLY A 30 -9.03 -17.96 -24.00
C GLY A 30 -8.25 -16.99 -24.88
N ASP A 31 -8.94 -16.03 -25.50
CA ASP A 31 -8.33 -14.99 -26.34
C ASP A 31 -7.86 -13.75 -25.56
N ASN A 32 -8.16 -13.69 -24.25
CA ASN A 32 -7.90 -12.51 -23.42
C ASN A 32 -6.51 -12.58 -22.79
N LYS A 33 -5.80 -11.44 -22.79
CA LYS A 33 -4.57 -11.29 -22.01
C LYS A 33 -4.90 -11.09 -20.55
N VAL A 34 -4.15 -11.74 -19.67
CA VAL A 34 -4.38 -11.73 -18.24
C VAL A 34 -3.07 -11.54 -17.50
N GLU A 35 -3.11 -10.69 -16.48
CA GLU A 35 -2.05 -10.55 -15.48
C GLU A 35 -2.66 -10.77 -14.10
N PHE A 36 -2.14 -11.74 -13.36
CA PHE A 36 -2.53 -12.05 -11.99
C PHE A 36 -1.43 -11.62 -11.03
N TYR A 37 -1.82 -10.79 -10.06
CA TYR A 37 -0.98 -10.32 -8.97
C TYR A 37 -1.42 -11.01 -7.68
N LEU A 38 -0.63 -11.98 -7.25
CA LEU A 38 -0.91 -12.83 -6.10
C LEU A 38 -0.23 -12.26 -4.85
N LEU A 39 -0.98 -12.22 -3.74
CA LEU A 39 -0.48 -11.90 -2.40
C LEU A 39 -0.96 -12.97 -1.41
N ALA A 40 -0.07 -13.51 -0.58
CA ALA A 40 -0.45 -14.29 0.60
C ALA A 40 0.33 -13.83 1.83
N THR A 41 -0.31 -13.88 3.00
CA THR A 41 0.35 -13.74 4.31
C THR A 41 0.27 -15.08 5.06
N PRO A 42 1.13 -15.37 6.05
CA PRO A 42 1.15 -16.66 6.75
C PRO A 42 -0.21 -17.12 7.30
N ASP A 43 -1.02 -16.18 7.79
CA ASP A 43 -2.30 -16.47 8.43
C ASP A 43 -3.51 -16.39 7.48
N SER A 44 -3.30 -16.13 6.17
CA SER A 44 -4.39 -15.92 5.21
C SER A 44 -4.32 -16.84 3.99
N ASP A 45 -5.50 -17.19 3.46
CA ASP A 45 -5.58 -17.61 2.06
C ASP A 45 -5.09 -16.46 1.17
N PHE A 46 -4.56 -16.79 0.01
CA PHE A 46 -4.05 -15.77 -0.89
C PHE A 46 -5.16 -14.98 -1.60
N HIS A 47 -4.74 -13.85 -2.13
CA HIS A 47 -5.53 -12.91 -2.90
C HIS A 47 -4.97 -12.78 -4.31
N VAL A 48 -5.83 -12.54 -5.28
CA VAL A 48 -5.49 -12.25 -6.67
C VAL A 48 -6.06 -10.88 -7.02
N ILE A 49 -5.22 -9.99 -7.50
CA ILE A 49 -5.63 -8.73 -8.13
C ILE A 49 -5.34 -8.86 -9.62
N PHE A 50 -6.26 -8.39 -10.45
CA PHE A 50 -6.12 -8.42 -11.89
C PHE A 50 -6.79 -7.22 -12.54
N ILE A 51 -6.51 -7.03 -13.83
CA ILE A 51 -7.10 -5.98 -14.66
C ILE A 51 -8.09 -6.64 -15.63
N GLU A 52 -9.33 -6.17 -15.64
CA GLU A 52 -10.30 -6.56 -16.66
C GLU A 52 -9.86 -6.03 -18.03
N ASP A 53 -9.83 -6.87 -19.07
CA ASP A 53 -9.16 -6.51 -20.32
C ASP A 53 -9.95 -5.44 -21.09
N LYS A 54 -11.28 -5.50 -21.07
CA LYS A 54 -12.14 -4.57 -21.81
C LYS A 54 -12.28 -3.21 -21.14
N THR A 55 -12.58 -3.19 -19.84
CA THR A 55 -12.85 -1.94 -19.12
C THR A 55 -11.62 -1.36 -18.44
N LYS A 56 -10.54 -2.16 -18.32
CA LYS A 56 -9.36 -1.85 -17.50
C LYS A 56 -9.68 -1.59 -16.04
N LYS A 57 -10.82 -2.10 -15.56
CA LYS A 57 -11.19 -2.06 -14.14
C LYS A 57 -10.29 -3.02 -13.36
N ILE A 58 -9.91 -2.58 -12.16
CA ILE A 58 -9.14 -3.42 -11.24
C ILE A 58 -10.11 -4.26 -10.44
N GLU A 59 -9.90 -5.57 -10.47
CA GLU A 59 -10.73 -6.56 -9.80
C GLU A 59 -9.90 -7.36 -8.81
N TYR A 60 -10.59 -7.94 -7.83
CA TYR A 60 -9.98 -8.65 -6.71
C TYR A 60 -10.74 -9.95 -6.45
N MET A 61 -9.99 -11.04 -6.27
CA MET A 61 -10.49 -12.33 -5.81
C MET A 61 -9.75 -12.71 -4.53
N GLY A 62 -10.48 -13.06 -3.48
CA GLY A 62 -9.88 -13.47 -2.21
C GLY A 62 -10.71 -14.57 -1.54
N GLY A 63 -10.09 -15.23 -0.57
CA GLY A 63 -10.71 -16.33 0.19
C GLY A 63 -11.07 -17.55 -0.66
N PRO A 64 -10.16 -18.06 -1.51
CA PRO A 64 -10.43 -19.29 -2.23
C PRO A 64 -10.67 -20.45 -1.27
N LYS A 65 -11.60 -21.34 -1.62
CA LYS A 65 -11.74 -22.61 -0.93
C LYS A 65 -10.62 -23.54 -1.36
N LYS A 66 -9.75 -23.94 -0.42
CA LYS A 66 -8.72 -24.95 -0.68
C LYS A 66 -9.32 -26.36 -0.63
N ILE A 67 -9.17 -27.13 -1.70
CA ILE A 67 -9.52 -28.56 -1.74
C ILE A 67 -8.32 -29.33 -2.27
N LYS A 68 -7.68 -30.13 -1.40
CA LYS A 68 -6.37 -30.76 -1.68
C LYS A 68 -5.32 -29.68 -2.02
N ASN A 69 -4.78 -29.68 -3.24
CA ASN A 69 -3.77 -28.73 -3.73
C ASN A 69 -4.34 -27.70 -4.70
N ASP A 70 -5.67 -27.63 -4.82
CA ASP A 70 -6.35 -26.74 -5.74
C ASP A 70 -7.10 -25.65 -4.94
N TYR A 71 -7.20 -24.47 -5.53
CA TYR A 71 -7.87 -23.31 -4.97
C TYR A 71 -9.03 -22.88 -5.85
N TYR A 72 -10.22 -22.87 -5.26
CA TYR A 72 -11.48 -22.63 -5.94
C TYR A 72 -12.00 -21.24 -5.60
N PHE A 73 -12.15 -20.39 -6.62
CA PHE A 73 -12.82 -19.10 -6.54
C PHE A 73 -14.18 -19.25 -7.21
N GLU A 74 -15.25 -19.21 -6.40
CA GLU A 74 -16.62 -19.39 -6.86
C GLU A 74 -17.30 -18.03 -7.07
N ASN A 75 -18.14 -17.92 -8.11
CA ASN A 75 -19.00 -16.76 -8.36
C ASN A 75 -18.27 -15.41 -8.44
N TYR A 76 -17.12 -15.38 -9.12
CA TYR A 76 -16.41 -14.13 -9.40
C TYR A 76 -16.70 -13.64 -10.82
N THR A 77 -16.60 -12.33 -11.02
CA THR A 77 -16.73 -11.70 -12.35
C THR A 77 -15.44 -11.86 -13.13
N THR A 78 -15.55 -12.31 -14.39
CA THR A 78 -14.39 -12.50 -15.25
C THR A 78 -14.07 -11.30 -16.11
N ILE A 79 -12.85 -11.34 -16.65
CA ILE A 79 -12.19 -10.39 -17.55
C ILE A 79 -13.01 -10.06 -18.82
N ASP A 80 -13.98 -10.89 -19.19
CA ASP A 80 -14.71 -10.75 -20.47
C ASP A 80 -16.24 -10.75 -20.35
N THR A 81 -16.77 -11.05 -19.17
CA THR A 81 -18.22 -11.16 -18.94
C THR A 81 -18.63 -10.47 -17.65
N VAL A 82 -18.67 -9.14 -17.69
CA VAL A 82 -19.03 -8.24 -16.55
C VAL A 82 -20.36 -8.59 -15.85
N ASN A 83 -21.17 -9.50 -16.39
CA ASN A 83 -22.48 -9.88 -15.83
C ASN A 83 -22.70 -11.39 -15.65
N ASN A 84 -21.70 -12.25 -15.88
CA ASN A 84 -21.84 -13.70 -15.67
C ASN A 84 -20.81 -14.18 -14.64
N ASN A 85 -21.32 -14.80 -13.57
CA ASN A 85 -20.50 -15.49 -12.58
C ASN A 85 -19.72 -16.62 -13.25
N ASP A 86 -18.44 -16.75 -12.91
CA ASP A 86 -17.58 -17.85 -13.31
C ASP A 86 -17.02 -18.58 -12.08
N THR A 87 -16.43 -19.75 -12.32
CA THR A 87 -15.65 -20.50 -11.34
C THR A 87 -14.21 -20.64 -11.84
N LEU A 88 -13.25 -20.18 -11.04
CA LEU A 88 -11.81 -20.27 -11.31
C LEU A 88 -11.25 -21.34 -10.40
N ILE A 89 -10.45 -22.22 -10.97
CA ILE A 89 -9.71 -23.21 -10.22
C ILE A 89 -8.24 -22.99 -10.54
N ILE A 90 -7.46 -22.58 -9.55
CA ILE A 90 -5.99 -22.61 -9.62
C ILE A 90 -5.56 -23.99 -9.16
N LYS A 91 -4.88 -24.73 -10.03
CA LYS A 91 -4.56 -26.15 -9.84
C LYS A 91 -3.14 -26.35 -9.31
N ASN A 92 -2.97 -27.32 -8.42
CA ASN A 92 -1.67 -27.75 -7.88
C ASN A 92 -0.77 -26.59 -7.46
N PHE A 93 -1.35 -25.59 -6.82
CA PHE A 93 -0.60 -24.42 -6.40
C PHE A 93 -0.24 -24.56 -4.94
N ASP A 94 1.02 -24.28 -4.60
CA ASP A 94 1.45 -24.24 -3.22
C ASP A 94 1.94 -22.84 -2.84
N PHE A 95 1.33 -22.31 -1.77
CA PHE A 95 1.75 -21.08 -1.11
C PHE A 95 2.67 -21.37 0.09
N GLY A 96 2.92 -22.64 0.40
CA GLY A 96 3.71 -23.08 1.53
C GLY A 96 5.21 -22.77 1.42
N LEU A 97 5.74 -22.25 2.53
CA LEU A 97 7.12 -22.24 3.01
C LEU A 97 8.17 -21.34 2.33
N ASN A 98 9.14 -20.90 3.14
CA ASN A 98 10.28 -20.04 2.78
C ASN A 98 11.22 -20.71 1.77
N GLN A 99 10.89 -20.58 0.49
CA GLN A 99 11.77 -20.98 -0.61
C GLN A 99 12.10 -19.78 -1.49
N VAL A 100 13.34 -19.70 -1.98
CA VAL A 100 13.79 -18.60 -2.84
C VAL A 100 12.84 -18.43 -4.03
N ASN A 101 12.41 -19.54 -4.63
CA ASN A 101 11.50 -19.58 -5.78
C ASN A 101 10.55 -20.77 -5.66
N SER A 102 9.35 -20.66 -6.24
CA SER A 102 8.45 -21.79 -6.45
C SER A 102 9.03 -22.80 -7.44
N GLU A 103 8.67 -24.06 -7.27
CA GLU A 103 9.11 -25.15 -8.15
C GLU A 103 8.64 -24.98 -9.61
N SER A 104 7.47 -24.36 -9.80
CA SER A 104 6.89 -24.10 -11.11
C SER A 104 7.04 -22.63 -11.51
N ASN A 105 7.37 -22.38 -12.78
CA ASN A 105 7.27 -21.07 -13.42
C ASN A 105 5.92 -20.86 -14.12
N GLU A 106 4.99 -21.78 -13.96
CA GLU A 106 3.68 -21.77 -14.59
C GLU A 106 2.59 -21.86 -13.52
N LEU A 107 1.55 -21.06 -13.70
CA LEU A 107 0.30 -21.14 -12.96
C LEU A 107 -0.73 -21.83 -13.86
N PHE A 108 -1.11 -23.03 -13.47
CA PHE A 108 -2.13 -23.80 -14.16
C PHE A 108 -3.49 -23.53 -13.53
N GLY A 109 -4.51 -23.45 -14.37
CA GLY A 109 -5.86 -23.40 -13.87
C GLY A 109 -6.91 -23.71 -14.90
N TYR A 110 -8.15 -23.56 -14.47
CA TYR A 110 -9.35 -23.75 -15.27
C TYR A 110 -10.35 -22.65 -14.94
N SER A 111 -10.98 -22.10 -15.97
CA SER A 111 -12.17 -21.26 -15.87
C SER A 111 -13.33 -22.00 -16.52
N GLN A 112 -14.53 -21.92 -15.94
CA GLN A 112 -15.72 -22.53 -16.54
C GLN A 112 -16.07 -21.86 -17.88
N ILE A 113 -15.76 -20.56 -18.03
CA ILE A 113 -15.98 -19.80 -19.25
C ILE A 113 -14.85 -20.02 -20.28
N PHE A 114 -13.58 -19.93 -19.86
CA PHE A 114 -12.44 -19.91 -20.80
C PHE A 114 -11.72 -21.26 -20.95
N GLY A 115 -12.08 -22.27 -20.17
CA GLY A 115 -11.41 -23.57 -20.16
C GLY A 115 -10.08 -23.54 -19.41
N ASP A 116 -9.22 -24.51 -19.73
CA ASP A 116 -7.89 -24.60 -19.13
C ASP A 116 -6.97 -23.46 -19.59
N PHE A 117 -6.15 -22.95 -18.68
CA PHE A 117 -5.18 -21.90 -18.96
C PHE A 117 -3.84 -22.18 -18.28
N VAL A 118 -2.80 -21.54 -18.83
CA VAL A 118 -1.45 -21.56 -18.29
C VAL A 118 -0.91 -20.13 -18.34
N LEU A 119 -0.59 -19.57 -17.17
CA LEU A 119 0.07 -18.26 -17.06
C LEU A 119 1.53 -18.47 -16.69
N LYS A 120 2.42 -17.64 -17.24
CA LYS A 120 3.87 -17.65 -16.97
C LYS A 120 4.20 -16.72 -15.82
N LYS A 121 5.07 -17.15 -14.92
CA LYS A 121 5.55 -16.35 -13.80
C LYS A 121 6.49 -15.27 -14.32
N GLU A 122 6.12 -14.02 -14.10
CA GLU A 122 6.94 -12.84 -14.42
C GLU A 122 7.77 -12.38 -13.22
N PHE A 123 7.23 -12.59 -12.01
CA PHE A 123 7.89 -12.16 -10.78
C PHE A 123 7.51 -13.06 -9.61
N GLU A 124 8.44 -13.19 -8.67
CA GLU A 124 8.25 -13.88 -7.41
C GLU A 124 9.09 -13.26 -6.30
N TYR A 125 8.48 -13.13 -5.14
CA TYR A 125 9.11 -12.83 -3.88
C TYR A 125 8.42 -13.65 -2.79
N ASN A 126 9.16 -14.55 -2.15
CA ASN A 126 8.62 -15.39 -1.08
C ASN A 126 9.42 -15.17 0.20
N VAL A 127 8.85 -14.47 1.19
CA VAL A 127 9.42 -14.43 2.55
C VAL A 127 8.26 -14.50 3.55
N VAL A 128 8.28 -15.51 4.41
CA VAL A 128 7.29 -15.73 5.46
C VAL A 128 8.03 -15.98 6.78
N THR A 129 7.99 -15.04 7.72
CA THR A 129 8.39 -15.33 9.10
C THR A 129 7.22 -16.00 9.80
N GLU A 130 7.30 -17.31 10.04
CA GLU A 130 6.27 -17.99 10.82
C GLU A 130 6.77 -18.20 12.26
N ASN A 131 6.02 -17.64 13.22
CA ASN A 131 5.98 -18.14 14.59
C ASN A 131 5.26 -19.50 14.58
N GLY A 132 5.87 -20.59 14.12
CA GLY A 132 5.12 -21.84 14.06
C GLY A 132 5.82 -23.08 13.55
N TYR A 133 6.24 -23.11 12.28
CA TYR A 133 6.72 -24.36 11.68
C TYR A 133 8.09 -24.23 10.99
N GLY A 134 9.07 -24.89 11.59
CA GLY A 134 10.15 -25.59 10.89
C GLY A 134 11.31 -24.79 10.29
N ILE A 135 11.22 -23.47 10.15
CA ILE A 135 12.31 -22.65 9.58
C ILE A 135 12.79 -21.66 10.64
N ASN A 136 14.05 -21.80 11.06
CA ASN A 136 14.65 -20.86 12.01
C ASN A 136 14.68 -19.46 11.38
N GLN A 137 14.24 -18.44 12.11
CA GLN A 137 14.28 -17.01 11.73
C GLN A 137 15.57 -16.57 11.00
N VAL A 138 16.70 -17.22 11.30
CA VAL A 138 18.00 -17.03 10.65
C VAL A 138 17.99 -17.37 9.15
N GLU A 139 17.34 -18.46 8.76
CA GLU A 139 17.25 -18.89 7.36
C GLU A 139 16.34 -17.96 6.55
N SER A 140 15.17 -17.60 7.08
CA SER A 140 14.27 -16.62 6.45
C SER A 140 14.94 -15.25 6.30
N LYS A 141 15.66 -14.79 7.33
CA LYS A 141 16.45 -13.55 7.26
C LYS A 141 17.55 -13.63 6.19
N LYS A 142 18.26 -14.76 6.12
CA LYS A 142 19.30 -14.97 5.10
C LYS A 142 18.71 -14.99 3.68
N LEU A 143 17.53 -15.57 3.49
CA LEU A 143 16.82 -15.54 2.21
C LEU A 143 16.44 -14.09 1.85
N PHE A 144 15.78 -13.39 2.77
CA PHE A 144 15.40 -11.98 2.64
C PHE A 144 16.59 -11.08 2.27
N ASP A 145 17.73 -11.24 2.96
CA ASP A 145 18.91 -10.41 2.80
C ASP A 145 19.60 -10.59 1.45
N ASN A 146 19.41 -11.74 0.79
CA ASN A 146 20.09 -12.07 -0.46
C ASN A 146 19.27 -11.78 -1.73
N ILE A 147 17.97 -11.52 -1.60
CA ILE A 147 17.10 -11.18 -2.73
C ILE A 147 17.36 -9.74 -3.19
N GLU A 148 17.48 -9.56 -4.51
CA GLU A 148 17.62 -8.26 -5.17
C GLU A 148 16.82 -8.27 -6.47
N PHE A 149 16.12 -7.18 -6.74
CA PHE A 149 15.39 -6.95 -7.99
C PHE A 149 15.21 -5.46 -8.26
N LYS A 150 14.94 -5.10 -9.51
CA LYS A 150 14.73 -3.71 -9.92
C LYS A 150 13.61 -3.62 -10.93
N ASN A 151 12.88 -2.51 -10.88
CA ASN A 151 11.87 -2.14 -11.85
C ASN A 151 10.74 -3.18 -12.03
N VAL A 152 10.34 -3.84 -10.94
CA VAL A 152 9.20 -4.77 -10.96
C VAL A 152 7.92 -3.94 -10.88
N GLU A 153 7.04 -4.08 -11.85
CA GLU A 153 5.73 -3.42 -11.80
C GLU A 153 4.74 -4.24 -10.96
N PHE A 154 4.10 -3.58 -10.00
CA PHE A 154 3.11 -4.22 -9.14
C PHE A 154 1.80 -3.45 -9.14
N LEU A 155 0.71 -4.10 -9.53
CA LEU A 155 -0.61 -3.49 -9.64
C LEU A 155 -1.13 -3.02 -8.29
N GLN A 156 -1.69 -1.82 -8.26
CA GLN A 156 -2.39 -1.29 -7.10
C GLN A 156 -3.89 -1.53 -7.22
N ARG A 157 -4.54 -1.83 -6.09
CA ARG A 157 -5.97 -2.08 -6.04
C ARG A 157 -6.78 -0.81 -6.34
N SER A 158 -6.31 0.32 -5.83
CA SER A 158 -6.90 1.63 -6.04
C SER A 158 -6.71 2.09 -7.49
N SER A 159 -7.76 2.63 -8.08
CA SER A 159 -7.75 3.19 -9.43
C SER A 159 -8.80 4.30 -9.52
N THR A 160 -8.55 5.32 -10.33
CA THR A 160 -9.52 6.40 -10.54
C THR A 160 -10.56 5.96 -11.58
N LYS A 161 -11.49 6.85 -11.92
CA LYS A 161 -12.39 6.61 -13.06
C LYS A 161 -11.62 6.38 -14.36
N ASP A 162 -10.58 7.17 -14.61
CA ASP A 162 -9.88 7.23 -15.89
C ASP A 162 -8.54 6.49 -15.92
N PHE A 163 -7.96 6.18 -14.76
CA PHE A 163 -6.60 5.64 -14.65
C PHE A 163 -6.49 4.44 -13.70
N TYR A 164 -5.54 3.56 -13.99
CA TYR A 164 -5.03 2.58 -13.04
C TYR A 164 -3.52 2.71 -12.88
N PHE A 165 -3.00 2.13 -11.80
CA PHE A 165 -1.63 2.39 -11.37
C PHE A 165 -0.88 1.10 -11.11
N LYS A 166 0.37 1.06 -11.56
CA LYS A 166 1.35 0.06 -11.13
C LYS A 166 2.50 0.79 -10.43
N VAL A 167 2.84 0.40 -9.21
CA VAL A 167 4.05 0.91 -8.55
C VAL A 167 5.27 0.18 -9.10
N ILE A 168 6.40 0.88 -9.15
CA ILE A 168 7.68 0.33 -9.61
C ILE A 168 8.51 -0.03 -8.39
N LEU A 169 8.72 -1.32 -8.18
CA LEU A 169 9.40 -1.87 -7.01
C LEU A 169 10.86 -2.18 -7.32
N SER A 170 11.73 -1.87 -6.36
CA SER A 170 13.13 -2.28 -6.36
C SER A 170 13.56 -2.66 -4.95
N LYS A 171 14.44 -3.66 -4.83
CA LYS A 171 15.03 -4.09 -3.56
C LYS A 171 16.51 -4.35 -3.80
N LYS A 172 17.39 -3.77 -2.98
CA LYS A 172 18.80 -4.22 -2.90
C LYS A 172 18.93 -5.26 -1.80
N LYS A 173 20.04 -6.01 -1.82
CA LYS A 173 20.39 -6.94 -0.75
C LYS A 173 20.37 -6.22 0.61
N LYS A 174 19.79 -6.88 1.63
CA LYS A 174 19.64 -6.38 3.01
C LYS A 174 18.78 -5.11 3.18
N GLU A 175 18.13 -4.61 2.13
CA GLU A 175 17.21 -3.46 2.19
C GLU A 175 15.76 -3.95 2.05
N ASP A 176 14.78 -3.17 2.51
CA ASP A 176 13.36 -3.44 2.22
C ASP A 176 13.01 -3.24 0.74
N ILE A 177 11.84 -3.72 0.34
CA ILE A 177 11.29 -3.40 -0.98
C ILE A 177 10.91 -1.92 -0.99
N LYS A 178 11.39 -1.17 -1.98
CA LYS A 178 11.15 0.27 -2.15
C LYS A 178 10.28 0.56 -3.36
N ILE A 179 9.38 1.52 -3.21
CA ILE A 179 8.62 2.13 -4.31
C ILE A 179 9.50 3.20 -4.95
N THR A 180 10.03 2.89 -6.13
CA THR A 180 10.94 3.76 -6.90
C THR A 180 10.22 4.63 -7.94
N GLY A 181 8.95 4.34 -8.20
CA GLY A 181 8.12 5.14 -9.10
C GLY A 181 6.72 4.59 -9.23
N ILE A 182 5.93 5.23 -10.09
CA ILE A 182 4.54 4.89 -10.38
C ILE A 182 4.34 5.00 -11.89
N ASN A 183 3.85 3.93 -12.50
CA ASN A 183 3.33 3.93 -13.85
C ASN A 183 1.82 4.15 -13.82
N VAL A 184 1.39 5.21 -14.49
CA VAL A 184 0.00 5.60 -14.64
C VAL A 184 -0.48 5.16 -16.02
N TYR A 185 -1.54 4.38 -16.07
CA TYR A 185 -2.09 3.85 -17.30
C TYR A 185 -3.52 4.38 -17.51
N SER A 186 -3.85 4.73 -18.76
CA SER A 186 -5.22 5.09 -19.10
C SER A 186 -6.10 3.85 -19.16
N LYS A 187 -7.25 3.88 -18.48
CA LYS A 187 -8.26 2.82 -18.62
C LYS A 187 -8.91 2.82 -20.00
N LYS A 188 -8.96 3.98 -20.66
CA LYS A 188 -9.57 4.14 -21.98
C LYS A 188 -8.78 3.43 -23.08
N SER A 189 -7.45 3.54 -23.07
CA SER A 189 -6.58 2.94 -24.10
C SER A 189 -5.78 1.73 -23.63
N GLY A 190 -5.60 1.55 -22.32
CA GLY A 190 -4.67 0.58 -21.75
C GLY A 190 -3.19 1.00 -21.87
N GLU A 191 -2.91 2.20 -22.37
CA GLU A 191 -1.55 2.68 -22.62
C GLU A 191 -0.97 3.39 -21.39
N LEU A 192 0.36 3.31 -21.25
CA LEU A 192 1.11 4.07 -20.26
C LEU A 192 1.02 5.57 -20.58
N LEU A 193 0.41 6.33 -19.68
CA LEU A 193 0.32 7.78 -19.76
C LEU A 193 1.60 8.44 -19.26
N GLN A 194 2.08 8.03 -18.08
CA GLN A 194 3.16 8.69 -17.37
C GLN A 194 3.90 7.72 -16.45
N THR A 195 5.21 7.88 -16.39
CA THR A 195 6.04 7.32 -15.31
C THR A 195 6.46 8.45 -14.37
N ILE A 196 6.01 8.39 -13.13
CA ILE A 196 6.39 9.31 -12.06
C ILE A 196 7.55 8.67 -11.30
N LYS A 197 8.69 9.34 -11.23
CA LYS A 197 9.81 8.89 -10.39
C LYS A 197 9.52 9.27 -8.96
N ASN A 198 9.60 8.30 -8.05
CA ASN A 198 9.51 8.59 -6.63
C ASN A 198 10.88 9.03 -6.14
N SER A 199 10.97 10.27 -5.66
CA SER A 199 12.20 10.81 -5.08
C SER A 199 12.38 10.36 -3.62
N LYS A 200 11.33 9.82 -2.98
CA LYS A 200 11.35 9.35 -1.61
C LYS A 200 11.52 7.83 -1.57
N GLU A 201 12.25 7.32 -0.58
CA GLU A 201 12.52 5.89 -0.42
C GLU A 201 11.39 5.16 0.34
N TYR A 202 10.16 5.30 -0.15
CA TYR A 202 8.98 4.68 0.49
C TYR A 202 9.10 3.16 0.42
N ILE A 203 8.83 2.50 1.54
CA ILE A 203 8.80 1.05 1.63
C ILE A 203 7.47 0.57 1.05
N PHE A 204 7.52 -0.49 0.24
CA PHE A 204 6.32 -1.11 -0.29
C PHE A 204 5.77 -2.10 0.74
N TYR A 205 4.57 -1.84 1.24
CA TYR A 205 3.94 -2.74 2.23
C TYR A 205 2.90 -3.69 1.62
N THR A 206 2.11 -3.21 0.66
CA THR A 206 0.96 -3.96 0.12
C THR A 206 0.44 -3.28 -1.16
N PHE A 207 -0.55 -3.88 -1.82
CA PHE A 207 -1.26 -3.36 -3.00
C PHE A 207 -2.10 -2.08 -2.76
N GLN A 208 -2.06 -1.53 -1.55
CA GLN A 208 -2.81 -0.33 -1.10
C GLN A 208 -1.90 0.89 -0.88
N ALA A 209 -0.73 0.95 -1.54
CA ALA A 209 0.15 2.11 -1.43
C ALA A 209 -0.47 3.38 -2.06
N ILE A 210 -1.44 3.22 -2.95
CA ILE A 210 -2.14 4.33 -3.61
C ILE A 210 -3.54 4.52 -3.00
N ARG A 211 -3.88 5.78 -2.70
CA ARG A 211 -5.23 6.20 -2.31
C ARG A 211 -5.76 7.22 -3.32
N ILE A 212 -7.02 7.08 -3.69
CA ILE A 212 -7.72 8.01 -4.59
C ILE A 212 -8.49 9.03 -3.78
N GLY A 213 -8.59 10.24 -4.29
CA GLY A 213 -9.44 11.29 -3.72
C GLY A 213 -9.54 12.49 -4.65
N ASP A 214 -10.35 13.46 -4.24
CA ASP A 214 -10.30 14.83 -4.74
C ASP A 214 -9.40 15.61 -3.78
N PHE A 215 -8.14 15.80 -4.18
CA PHE A 215 -7.13 16.47 -3.35
C PHE A 215 -6.85 17.89 -3.83
N ASP A 216 -7.65 18.41 -4.73
CA ASP A 216 -7.47 19.72 -5.37
C ASP A 216 -8.77 20.57 -5.34
N PHE A 217 -9.85 19.96 -4.83
CA PHE A 217 -11.17 20.52 -4.60
C PHE A 217 -11.90 20.93 -5.89
N ASP A 218 -11.66 20.22 -6.99
CA ASP A 218 -12.33 20.43 -8.29
C ASP A 218 -13.54 19.50 -8.50
N GLY A 219 -13.79 18.55 -7.58
CA GLY A 219 -14.87 17.57 -7.66
C GLY A 219 -14.56 16.36 -8.53
N ASN A 220 -13.32 16.21 -9.01
CA ASN A 220 -12.84 15.06 -9.76
C ASN A 220 -11.97 14.15 -8.88
N GLU A 221 -12.37 12.88 -8.74
CA GLU A 221 -11.60 11.88 -8.00
C GLU A 221 -10.51 11.22 -8.87
N ASN A 222 -9.81 12.03 -9.68
CA ASN A 222 -8.67 11.57 -10.48
C ASN A 222 -7.33 11.81 -9.78
N ASP A 223 -7.30 12.48 -8.63
CA ASP A 223 -6.06 12.65 -7.88
C ASP A 223 -5.72 11.38 -7.09
N PHE A 224 -4.45 11.26 -6.72
CA PHE A 224 -4.03 10.19 -5.84
C PHE A 224 -2.94 10.61 -4.87
N SER A 225 -2.83 9.87 -3.76
CA SER A 225 -1.70 9.93 -2.86
C SER A 225 -0.91 8.63 -2.88
N LEU A 226 0.40 8.74 -2.72
CA LEU A 226 1.29 7.62 -2.43
C LEU A 226 1.58 7.62 -0.93
N ASN A 227 1.35 6.49 -0.27
CA ASN A 227 1.51 6.34 1.17
C ASN A 227 2.68 5.39 1.46
N ASN A 228 3.44 5.68 2.52
CA ASN A 228 4.55 4.84 2.93
C ASN A 228 4.09 3.57 3.68
N SER A 229 2.83 3.43 4.11
CA SER A 229 2.30 2.22 4.77
C SER A 229 0.76 2.20 4.72
N GLU A 230 0.10 1.35 5.50
CA GLU A 230 -1.35 1.41 5.69
C GLU A 230 -1.80 2.82 6.07
N SER A 231 -2.65 3.42 5.23
CA SER A 231 -3.00 4.85 5.24
C SER A 231 -3.66 5.37 6.52
N TYR A 232 -3.99 4.49 7.47
CA TYR A 232 -4.70 4.79 8.70
C TYR A 232 -3.80 4.91 9.92
N ALA A 233 -2.52 4.53 9.82
CA ALA A 233 -1.59 4.67 10.94
C ALA A 233 -1.25 6.15 11.17
N VAL A 234 -1.00 6.49 12.44
CA VAL A 234 -0.53 7.82 12.83
C VAL A 234 0.88 8.03 12.26
N ASN A 235 1.16 9.27 11.87
CA ASN A 235 2.47 9.67 11.37
C ASN A 235 2.97 8.90 10.14
N VAL A 236 2.07 8.45 9.25
CA VAL A 236 2.44 7.92 7.93
C VAL A 236 2.74 9.08 6.97
N PRO A 237 3.96 9.18 6.42
CA PRO A 237 4.26 10.12 5.35
C PRO A 237 3.46 9.82 4.09
N GLN A 238 2.92 10.87 3.48
CA GLN A 238 2.13 10.80 2.26
C GLN A 238 2.60 11.87 1.27
N ILE A 239 2.57 11.55 -0.02
CA ILE A 239 2.82 12.48 -1.13
C ILE A 239 1.58 12.51 -2.00
N TYR A 240 1.18 13.69 -2.44
CA TYR A 240 -0.04 13.91 -3.21
C TYR A 240 0.29 14.29 -4.66
N TYR A 241 -0.50 13.76 -5.59
CA TYR A 241 -0.38 14.00 -7.02
C TYR A 241 -1.73 14.43 -7.57
N ILE A 242 -1.76 15.61 -8.18
CA ILE A 242 -2.95 16.19 -8.80
C ILE A 242 -2.93 15.91 -10.29
N TYR A 243 -4.06 15.44 -10.84
CA TYR A 243 -4.19 15.29 -12.28
C TYR A 243 -4.49 16.65 -12.93
N ASP A 244 -3.63 17.07 -13.86
CA ASP A 244 -3.86 18.27 -14.65
C ASP A 244 -4.36 17.90 -16.05
N ASP A 245 -5.68 17.99 -16.23
CA ASP A 245 -6.38 17.76 -17.50
C ASP A 245 -5.76 18.54 -18.67
N SER A 246 -5.29 19.77 -18.42
CA SER A 246 -4.75 20.64 -19.47
C SER A 246 -3.39 20.16 -20.00
N GLN A 247 -2.64 19.47 -19.14
CA GLN A 247 -1.34 18.90 -19.47
C GLN A 247 -1.40 17.39 -19.70
N ASN A 248 -2.57 16.77 -19.46
CA ASN A 248 -2.80 15.34 -19.49
C ASN A 248 -1.74 14.55 -18.71
N LYS A 249 -1.43 14.99 -17.48
CA LYS A 249 -0.43 14.36 -16.61
C LYS A 249 -0.66 14.71 -15.15
N TYR A 250 -0.05 13.93 -14.27
CA TYR A 250 0.00 14.19 -12.84
C TYR A 250 1.16 15.11 -12.46
N ILE A 251 0.88 15.99 -11.51
CA ILE A 251 1.80 16.97 -10.92
C ILE A 251 1.88 16.70 -9.42
N GLU A 252 3.11 16.63 -8.88
CA GLU A 252 3.29 16.55 -7.43
C GLU A 252 2.79 17.83 -6.76
N ALA A 253 1.87 17.67 -5.81
CA ALA A 253 1.08 18.74 -5.23
C ALA A 253 1.86 19.60 -4.23
N ASN A 254 3.13 19.28 -3.92
CA ASN A 254 3.90 19.92 -2.85
C ASN A 254 3.18 19.90 -1.49
N LEU A 255 2.45 18.82 -1.23
CA LEU A 255 1.82 18.52 0.05
C LEU A 255 2.46 17.23 0.56
N GLU A 256 3.23 17.38 1.64
CA GLU A 256 3.86 16.27 2.36
C GLU A 256 3.53 16.46 3.84
N GLY A 257 3.23 15.36 4.51
CA GLY A 257 2.81 15.44 5.90
C GLY A 257 2.27 14.13 6.42
N TYR A 258 1.62 14.24 7.57
CA TYR A 258 1.12 13.15 8.37
C TYR A 258 -0.38 13.33 8.55
N SER A 259 -1.16 12.24 8.48
CA SER A 259 -2.60 12.25 8.82
C SER A 259 -3.38 13.44 8.21
N ILE A 260 -3.20 13.68 6.91
CA ILE A 260 -3.71 14.90 6.26
C ILE A 260 -5.24 14.87 6.17
N GLN A 261 -5.88 15.96 6.62
CA GLN A 261 -7.31 16.18 6.51
C GLN A 261 -7.61 17.26 5.47
N PHE A 262 -8.63 17.04 4.65
CA PHE A 262 -9.05 17.96 3.59
C PHE A 262 -10.40 18.56 3.96
N ASP A 263 -10.42 19.88 4.12
CA ASP A 263 -11.63 20.68 4.30
C ASP A 263 -12.03 21.24 2.93
N SER A 264 -13.01 20.61 2.29
CA SER A 264 -13.47 21.00 0.96
C SER A 264 -14.24 22.32 0.94
N GLU A 265 -14.86 22.71 2.05
CA GLU A 265 -15.60 23.97 2.15
C GLU A 265 -14.63 25.16 2.15
N ASN A 266 -13.57 25.06 2.96
CA ASN A 266 -12.57 26.11 3.09
C ASN A 266 -11.39 25.95 2.12
N LYS A 267 -11.30 24.81 1.41
CA LYS A 267 -10.20 24.44 0.50
C LYS A 267 -8.85 24.44 1.19
N ILE A 268 -8.82 23.87 2.40
CA ILE A 268 -7.64 23.80 3.26
C ILE A 268 -7.28 22.34 3.48
N ALA A 269 -6.00 22.02 3.33
CA ALA A 269 -5.44 20.75 3.81
C ALA A 269 -4.72 20.99 5.15
N THR A 270 -4.94 20.12 6.12
CA THR A 270 -4.28 20.17 7.44
C THR A 270 -3.46 18.91 7.64
N SER A 271 -2.13 19.04 7.65
CA SER A 271 -1.21 17.99 8.08
C SER A 271 -1.13 17.96 9.59
N THR A 272 -1.27 16.79 10.22
CA THR A 272 -1.18 16.61 11.67
C THR A 272 -0.08 15.62 12.01
N LYS A 273 1.01 16.14 12.58
CA LYS A 273 2.06 15.33 13.21
C LYS A 273 1.73 15.14 14.68
N THR A 274 1.67 13.90 15.12
CA THR A 274 1.47 13.54 16.52
C THR A 274 2.82 13.25 17.17
N CYS A 275 3.11 13.88 18.29
CA CYS A 275 4.34 13.67 19.06
C CYS A 275 3.99 13.34 20.50
N GLY A 276 4.68 12.37 21.08
CA GLY A 276 4.37 11.87 22.41
C GLY A 276 4.56 10.36 22.41
N ASP A 277 4.95 9.83 23.56
CA ASP A 277 5.15 8.42 23.81
C ASP A 277 4.59 8.20 25.22
N VAL A 278 3.74 7.19 25.41
CA VAL A 278 3.12 6.80 26.71
C VAL A 278 4.13 6.81 27.86
N ILE A 279 5.43 6.65 27.56
CA ILE A 279 6.50 6.43 28.52
C ILE A 279 7.21 7.73 28.97
N THR A 280 7.13 8.84 28.22
CA THR A 280 7.90 10.07 28.56
C THR A 280 7.11 11.38 28.63
N TYR A 281 5.90 11.47 28.08
CA TYR A 281 5.10 12.69 28.14
C TYR A 281 3.72 12.43 28.75
N SER A 282 3.31 13.27 29.69
CA SER A 282 1.97 13.27 30.29
C SER A 282 0.91 13.95 29.39
N SER A 283 1.13 13.98 28.08
CA SER A 283 0.28 14.63 27.09
C SER A 283 0.75 14.38 25.66
N ASN A 284 -0.17 14.01 24.78
CA ASN A 284 0.08 13.94 23.33
C ASN A 284 0.06 15.33 22.71
N VAL A 285 1.05 15.65 21.88
CA VAL A 285 1.20 16.93 21.19
C VAL A 285 0.82 16.75 19.71
N LEU A 286 -0.13 17.56 19.24
CA LEU A 286 -0.55 17.61 17.85
C LEU A 286 0.02 18.89 17.23
N LEU A 287 1.01 18.73 16.35
CA LEU A 287 1.53 19.82 15.53
C LEU A 287 0.79 19.83 14.19
N LYS A 288 0.09 20.92 13.92
CA LYS A 288 -0.80 21.05 12.76
C LYS A 288 -0.30 22.13 11.80
N GLU A 289 -0.13 21.77 10.54
CA GLU A 289 0.29 22.66 9.45
C GLU A 289 -0.84 22.79 8.44
N LEU A 290 -1.24 24.02 8.13
CA LEU A 290 -2.33 24.30 7.18
C LEU A 290 -1.76 24.70 5.83
N TYR A 291 -2.42 24.23 4.78
CA TYR A 291 -2.06 24.49 3.40
C TYR A 291 -3.29 24.90 2.60
N TYR A 292 -3.11 25.87 1.71
CA TYR A 292 -4.11 26.28 0.74
C TYR A 292 -3.72 25.75 -0.64
N PHE A 293 -4.69 25.27 -1.41
CA PHE A 293 -4.43 24.80 -2.77
C PHE A 293 -4.49 25.93 -3.80
N ASN A 294 -3.40 26.12 -4.55
CA ASN A 294 -3.33 27.05 -5.66
C ASN A 294 -3.68 26.34 -6.97
N ASN A 295 -4.93 26.49 -7.44
CA ASN A 295 -5.42 25.87 -8.67
C ASN A 295 -4.60 26.22 -9.92
N LYS A 296 -3.96 27.38 -9.97
CA LYS A 296 -3.17 27.79 -11.14
C LYS A 296 -1.87 27.01 -11.23
N GLU A 297 -1.24 26.75 -10.09
CA GLU A 297 0.03 26.04 -10.00
C GLU A 297 -0.15 24.54 -9.78
N LYS A 298 -1.38 24.11 -9.46
CA LYS A 298 -1.74 22.76 -9.03
C LYS A 298 -0.91 22.29 -7.84
N LYS A 299 -0.69 23.19 -6.88
CA LYS A 299 0.18 22.99 -5.71
C LYS A 299 -0.38 23.59 -4.43
N TYR A 300 -0.04 22.96 -3.33
CA TYR A 300 -0.28 23.44 -1.98
C TYR A 300 0.76 24.47 -1.55
N THR A 301 0.28 25.52 -0.91
CA THR A 301 1.08 26.58 -0.30
C THR A 301 0.83 26.58 1.20
N TYR A 302 1.90 26.53 1.99
CA TYR A 302 1.83 26.64 3.44
C TYR A 302 1.20 27.98 3.84
N ILE A 303 0.25 27.92 4.78
CA ILE A 303 -0.45 29.08 5.34
C ILE A 303 0.11 29.41 6.72
N ASP A 304 -0.04 28.48 7.66
CA ASP A 304 0.24 28.68 9.07
C ASP A 304 0.45 27.34 9.79
N LYS A 305 0.91 27.41 11.03
CA LYS A 305 1.14 26.27 11.90
C LYS A 305 0.76 26.59 13.33
N TYR A 306 0.03 25.66 13.93
CA TYR A 306 -0.37 25.74 15.33
C TYR A 306 -0.16 24.39 16.02
N CYS A 307 -0.31 24.40 17.34
CA CYS A 307 -0.02 23.24 18.16
C CYS A 307 -1.05 23.13 19.28
N GLU A 308 -1.59 21.93 19.43
CA GLU A 308 -2.52 21.53 20.48
C GLU A 308 -1.91 20.42 21.33
N ALA A 309 -2.14 20.44 22.62
CA ALA A 309 -1.74 19.37 23.54
C ALA A 309 -3.01 18.73 24.13
N ILE A 310 -3.04 17.40 24.12
CA ILE A 310 -4.04 16.56 24.77
C ILE A 310 -3.54 16.27 26.19
N PRO A 311 -4.13 16.85 27.25
CA PRO A 311 -3.69 16.61 28.62
C PRO A 311 -4.03 15.19 29.09
N ASP A 312 -3.20 14.62 29.97
CA ASP A 312 -3.55 13.40 30.72
C ASP A 312 -4.77 13.62 31.63
N GLY A 313 -5.77 12.73 31.54
CA GLY A 313 -6.91 12.68 32.47
C GLY A 313 -8.27 12.42 31.81
N VAL A 314 -9.33 12.41 32.63
CA VAL A 314 -10.72 12.05 32.22
C VAL A 314 -11.40 13.16 31.40
N ASN A 315 -10.78 14.34 31.28
CA ASN A 315 -11.32 15.50 30.57
C ASN A 315 -10.44 15.84 29.36
N TYR A 316 -10.81 15.31 28.19
CA TYR A 316 -10.17 15.55 26.90
C TYR A 316 -10.45 16.96 26.36
N TYR A 317 -9.89 18.00 26.97
CA TYR A 317 -9.90 19.34 26.40
C TYR A 317 -8.54 19.65 25.76
N LEU A 318 -8.55 19.92 24.46
CA LEU A 318 -7.38 20.40 23.74
C LEU A 318 -6.97 21.77 24.31
N ARG A 319 -5.71 21.89 24.73
CA ARG A 319 -5.12 23.17 25.12
C ARG A 319 -4.06 23.59 24.11
N GLN A 320 -3.69 24.87 24.13
CA GLN A 320 -2.53 25.32 23.39
C GLN A 320 -1.24 24.69 23.95
N CYS A 321 -0.33 24.31 23.05
CA CYS A 321 1.00 23.84 23.45
C CYS A 321 1.83 24.94 24.12
N THR A 322 2.69 24.54 25.06
CA THR A 322 3.81 25.35 25.50
C THR A 322 4.84 25.48 24.38
N LYS A 323 5.68 26.53 24.46
CA LYS A 323 6.78 26.72 23.50
C LYS A 323 7.73 25.52 23.45
N LYS A 324 7.95 24.85 24.60
CA LYS A 324 8.82 23.68 24.70
C LYS A 324 8.21 22.50 23.94
N GLU A 325 6.96 22.14 24.22
CA GLU A 325 6.24 21.05 23.55
C GLU A 325 6.25 21.20 22.02
N ARG A 326 6.01 22.41 21.52
CA ARG A 326 6.04 22.69 20.09
C ARG A 326 7.44 22.43 19.49
N LEU A 327 8.48 22.99 20.11
CA LEU A 327 9.87 22.87 19.62
C LEU A 327 10.38 21.43 19.69
N ASP A 328 9.98 20.68 20.71
CA ASP A 328 10.36 19.28 20.87
C ASP A 328 9.67 18.43 19.79
N CYS A 329 8.38 18.65 19.52
CA CYS A 329 7.66 17.96 18.46
C CYS A 329 8.15 18.32 17.04
N GLU A 330 8.49 19.59 16.78
CA GLU A 330 9.10 20.00 15.51
C GLU A 330 10.38 19.22 15.19
N LYS A 331 11.20 18.93 16.22
CA LYS A 331 12.48 18.22 16.07
C LYS A 331 12.36 16.69 16.11
N ALA A 332 11.26 16.17 16.65
CA ALA A 332 11.07 14.73 16.79
C ALA A 332 11.11 14.06 15.41
N VAL A 333 11.88 12.99 15.27
CA VAL A 333 11.67 12.03 14.19
C VAL A 333 10.58 11.10 14.70
N VAL A 334 9.45 11.04 14.00
CA VAL A 334 8.34 10.16 14.35
C VAL A 334 8.43 8.91 13.49
N GLU A 335 8.41 7.72 14.08
CA GLU A 335 8.37 6.48 13.33
C GLU A 335 6.93 6.19 12.89
N VAL A 336 6.79 5.48 11.77
CA VAL A 336 5.48 5.11 11.22
C VAL A 336 4.81 4.12 12.16
N GLY A 337 3.60 4.44 12.63
CA GLY A 337 2.87 3.55 13.54
C GLY A 337 3.29 3.67 15.01
N ASP A 338 4.03 4.71 15.39
CA ASP A 338 4.08 5.15 16.79
C ASP A 338 2.66 5.56 17.21
N GLU A 339 1.90 4.60 17.73
CA GLU A 339 0.65 4.87 18.44
C GLU A 339 0.98 5.59 19.76
N PRO A 340 0.14 6.55 20.17
CA PRO A 340 0.33 7.34 21.38
C PRO A 340 0.35 6.54 22.68
#